data_AF-D0SQ70-F1
#
_entry.id   AF-D0SQ70-F1
#
_cell.length_a   1.000
_cell.length_b   1.000
_cell.length_c   1.000
_cell.angle_alpha   90.00
_cell.angle_beta   90.00
_cell.angle_gamma   90.00
#
_symmetry.space_group_name_H-M   'P 1'
#
loop_
_entity.id
_entity.type
_entity.pdbx_description
1 polymer ?
#
loop_
_entity_poly.entity_id
_entity_poly.type
_entity_poly.pdbx_seq_one_letter_code
_entity_poly.pdbx_strand_id
1 'polypeptide(L)'
;MDIISVLKALFLGFIEGLTEFLPVSSTGHLILFGHLIDFHSDSGRVFEVVIQLGAILAVCWLYRKKIINLLHGFISGDYHARRFAINVFISFIPAVVIGVIAVDFIKQVLFSPSVVASALIIGALLIFAVEAKNFKVQTIEATNIGFKQAIVIGLVQCLAMIPGTSRSGATIIGAVT
;
A
#
# COMPACT_ATOMS: atom_id res chain seq x y z
N MET A 1 1.05 17.47 -25.53
CA MET A 1 -0.13 17.15 -24.71
C MET A 1 -1.10 18.30 -24.81
N ASP A 2 -2.35 18.00 -25.09
CA ASP A 2 -3.46 18.94 -25.00
C ASP A 2 -3.76 19.29 -23.53
N ILE A 3 -4.33 20.48 -23.30
CA ILE A 3 -4.62 20.99 -21.96
C ILE A 3 -5.59 20.05 -21.22
N ILE A 4 -6.53 19.44 -21.95
CA ILE A 4 -7.53 18.53 -21.38
C ILE A 4 -6.83 17.29 -20.82
N SER A 5 -5.88 16.68 -21.54
CA SER A 5 -5.08 15.56 -21.01
C SER A 5 -4.28 15.93 -19.78
N VAL A 6 -3.72 17.14 -19.70
CA VAL A 6 -3.00 17.61 -18.50
C VAL A 6 -3.96 17.72 -17.30
N LEU A 7 -5.16 18.25 -17.51
CA LEU A 7 -6.18 18.33 -16.46
C LEU A 7 -6.65 16.95 -15.98
N LYS A 8 -6.85 16.00 -16.91
CA LYS A 8 -7.17 14.59 -16.57
C LYS A 8 -6.05 13.97 -15.74
N ALA A 9 -4.80 14.17 -16.13
CA ALA A 9 -3.63 13.65 -15.40
C ALA A 9 -3.50 14.28 -14.01
N LEU A 10 -3.69 15.59 -13.87
CA LEU A 10 -3.70 16.28 -12.57
C LEU A 10 -4.81 15.76 -11.66
N PHE A 11 -6.00 15.54 -12.21
CA PHE A 11 -7.12 14.99 -11.46
C PHE A 11 -6.82 13.57 -10.95
N LEU A 12 -6.32 12.67 -11.79
CA LEU A 12 -5.94 11.32 -11.37
C LEU A 12 -4.78 11.33 -10.37
N GLY A 13 -3.79 12.21 -10.55
CA GLY A 13 -2.69 12.39 -9.60
C GLY A 13 -3.19 12.89 -8.23
N PHE A 14 -4.19 13.76 -8.20
CA PHE A 14 -4.85 14.19 -6.97
C PHE A 14 -5.58 13.03 -6.28
N ILE A 15 -6.34 12.24 -7.03
CA ILE A 15 -7.03 11.05 -6.50
C ILE A 15 -6.02 10.05 -5.92
N GLU A 16 -4.94 9.75 -6.64
CA GLU A 16 -3.85 8.89 -6.16
C GLU A 16 -3.27 9.40 -4.84
N GLY A 17 -2.87 10.68 -4.79
CA GLY A 17 -2.31 11.29 -3.59
C GLY A 17 -3.24 11.24 -2.38
N LEU A 18 -4.56 11.34 -2.59
CA LEU A 18 -5.57 11.22 -1.52
C LEU A 18 -5.81 9.77 -1.08
N THR A 19 -5.73 8.81 -1.98
CA THR A 19 -6.26 7.45 -1.73
C THR A 19 -5.19 6.41 -1.45
N GLU A 20 -3.93 6.65 -1.83
CA GLU A 20 -2.85 5.66 -1.73
C GLU A 20 -2.56 5.22 -0.28
N PHE A 21 -2.61 6.15 0.67
CA PHE A 21 -2.31 5.86 2.08
C PHE A 21 -3.56 5.63 2.93
N LEU A 22 -4.75 6.00 2.42
CA LEU A 22 -6.01 5.73 3.10
C LEU A 22 -6.45 4.27 2.83
N PRO A 23 -7.16 3.62 3.77
CA PRO A 23 -7.60 2.23 3.62
C PRO A 23 -8.80 2.09 2.65
N VAL A 24 -8.73 2.72 1.47
CA VAL A 24 -9.84 2.87 0.51
C VAL A 24 -9.51 2.40 -0.92
N SER A 25 -8.26 1.96 -1.17
CA SER A 25 -7.77 1.43 -2.45
C SER A 25 -7.71 2.45 -3.59
N SER A 26 -6.53 3.00 -3.80
CA SER A 26 -6.22 3.91 -4.93
C SER A 26 -6.48 3.26 -6.29
N THR A 27 -6.12 1.99 -6.45
CA THR A 27 -6.31 1.25 -7.71
C THR A 27 -7.79 1.22 -8.14
N GLY A 28 -8.72 0.99 -7.20
CA GLY A 28 -10.15 1.01 -7.51
C GLY A 28 -10.63 2.39 -7.97
N HIS A 29 -10.19 3.44 -7.27
CA HIS A 29 -10.54 4.82 -7.60
C HIS A 29 -9.97 5.25 -8.96
N LEU A 30 -8.71 4.93 -9.25
CA LEU A 30 -8.08 5.24 -10.54
C LEU A 30 -8.76 4.51 -11.71
N ILE A 31 -9.16 3.24 -11.54
CA ILE A 31 -9.92 2.51 -12.56
C ILE A 31 -11.28 3.18 -12.81
N LEU A 32 -12.02 3.50 -11.74
CA LEU A 32 -13.34 4.12 -11.85
C LEU A 32 -13.27 5.51 -12.48
N PHE A 33 -12.46 6.40 -11.93
CA PHE A 33 -12.34 7.77 -12.41
C PHE A 33 -11.67 7.84 -13.77
N GLY A 34 -10.69 6.98 -14.06
CA GLY A 34 -10.08 6.86 -15.38
C GLY A 34 -11.11 6.50 -16.45
N HIS A 35 -12.03 5.57 -16.15
CA HIS A 35 -13.13 5.25 -17.06
C HIS A 35 -14.12 6.41 -17.23
N LEU A 36 -14.51 7.08 -16.14
CA LEU A 36 -15.48 8.19 -16.17
C LEU A 36 -14.99 9.40 -16.97
N ILE A 37 -13.69 9.68 -16.95
CA ILE A 37 -13.10 10.81 -17.67
C ILE A 37 -12.52 10.39 -19.03
N ASP A 38 -12.75 9.16 -19.47
CA ASP A 38 -12.21 8.60 -20.72
C ASP A 38 -10.69 8.80 -20.82
N PHE A 39 -9.98 8.35 -19.79
CA PHE A 39 -8.51 8.36 -19.72
C PHE A 39 -8.00 6.93 -19.89
N HIS A 40 -7.40 6.68 -21.05
CA HIS A 40 -6.74 5.42 -21.35
C HIS A 40 -5.25 5.55 -21.08
N SER A 41 -4.79 4.86 -20.05
CA SER A 41 -3.36 4.65 -19.85
C SER A 41 -2.83 3.69 -20.92
N ASP A 42 -1.64 3.97 -21.45
CA ASP A 42 -0.98 3.13 -22.44
C ASP A 42 -0.81 1.67 -21.97
N SER A 43 -0.42 0.79 -22.89
CA SER A 43 -0.18 -0.63 -22.65
C SER A 43 0.59 -0.88 -21.35
N GLY A 44 -0.10 -1.35 -20.31
CA GLY A 44 0.51 -1.72 -19.03
C GLY A 44 0.25 -0.79 -17.83
N ARG A 45 -0.60 0.24 -17.95
CA ARG A 45 -0.93 1.17 -16.82
C ARG A 45 0.28 1.94 -16.31
N VAL A 46 1.14 2.38 -17.23
CA VAL A 46 2.38 3.08 -16.92
C VAL A 46 2.08 4.39 -16.19
N PHE A 47 1.04 5.11 -16.59
CA PHE A 47 0.66 6.38 -15.97
C PHE A 47 0.39 6.21 -14.47
N GLU A 48 -0.42 5.22 -14.10
CA GLU A 48 -0.80 4.92 -12.72
C GLU A 48 0.42 4.56 -11.86
N VAL A 49 1.36 3.79 -12.42
CA VAL A 49 2.63 3.45 -11.76
C VAL A 49 3.50 4.69 -11.55
N VAL A 50 3.53 5.62 -12.50
CA VAL A 50 4.34 6.85 -12.39
C VAL A 50 3.76 7.81 -11.35
N ILE A 51 2.43 7.99 -11.30
CA ILE A 51 1.83 8.91 -10.31
C ILE A 51 1.97 8.39 -8.86
N GLN A 52 2.01 7.06 -8.67
CA GLN A 52 2.33 6.44 -7.37
C GLN A 52 3.70 6.85 -6.83
N LEU A 53 4.68 7.11 -7.72
CA LEU A 53 5.98 7.63 -7.30
C LEU A 53 5.84 8.99 -6.60
N GLY A 54 4.90 9.83 -7.02
CA GLY A 54 4.60 11.10 -6.36
C GLY A 54 4.12 10.89 -4.92
N ALA A 55 3.21 9.93 -4.70
CA ALA A 55 2.75 9.56 -3.37
C ALA A 55 3.91 9.01 -2.50
N ILE A 56 4.75 8.14 -3.05
CA ILE A 56 5.96 7.63 -2.36
C ILE A 56 6.89 8.77 -1.95
N LEU A 57 7.17 9.70 -2.86
CA LEU A 57 8.00 10.87 -2.58
C LEU A 57 7.42 11.76 -1.48
N ALA A 58 6.09 11.91 -1.41
CA ALA A 58 5.43 12.64 -0.34
C ALA A 58 5.70 11.99 1.04
N VAL A 59 5.65 10.65 1.13
CA VAL A 59 6.00 9.91 2.37
C VAL A 59 7.48 10.04 2.69
N CYS A 60 8.37 9.90 1.70
CA CYS A 60 9.80 10.10 1.88
C CYS A 60 10.11 11.51 2.40
N TRP A 61 9.42 12.53 1.89
CA TRP A 61 9.56 13.90 2.36
C TRP A 61 9.00 14.10 3.77
N LEU A 62 7.78 13.63 4.04
CA LEU A 62 7.13 13.74 5.35
C LEU A 62 7.98 13.12 6.45
N TYR A 63 8.50 11.91 6.22
CA TYR A 63 9.31 11.15 7.18
C TYR A 63 10.82 11.29 6.97
N ARG A 64 11.29 12.28 6.18
CA ARG A 64 12.72 12.43 5.82
C ARG A 64 13.67 12.38 7.03
N LYS A 65 13.32 13.07 8.12
CA LYS A 65 14.13 13.06 9.36
C LYS A 65 14.17 11.67 10.00
N LYS A 66 13.03 10.96 10.04
CA LYS A 66 12.94 9.60 10.59
C LYS A 66 13.73 8.61 9.74
N ILE A 67 13.69 8.73 8.42
CA ILE A 67 14.46 7.92 7.48
C ILE A 67 15.96 8.17 7.65
N ILE A 68 16.40 9.44 7.67
CA ILE A 68 17.82 9.80 7.87
C ILE A 68 18.32 9.29 9.22
N ASN A 69 17.56 9.49 10.30
CA ASN A 69 17.93 9.00 11.63
C ASN A 69 18.00 7.47 11.69
N LEU A 70 17.09 6.78 11.01
CA LEU A 70 17.10 5.32 10.90
C LEU A 70 18.35 4.82 10.17
N LEU A 71 18.73 5.47 9.06
CA LEU A 71 19.94 5.14 8.30
C LEU A 71 21.21 5.40 9.12
N HIS A 72 21.30 6.55 9.79
CA HIS A 72 22.42 6.85 10.69
C HIS A 72 22.52 5.84 11.83
N GLY A 73 21.39 5.54 12.50
CA GLY A 73 21.34 4.54 13.58
C GLY A 73 21.72 3.14 13.12
N PHE A 74 21.30 2.76 11.91
CA PHE A 74 21.66 1.47 11.32
C PHE A 74 23.18 1.33 11.13
N ILE A 75 23.82 2.38 10.58
CA ILE A 75 25.26 2.42 10.35
C ILE A 75 26.04 2.50 11.66
N SER A 76 25.61 3.35 12.60
CA SER A 76 26.32 3.59 13.87
C SER A 76 26.25 2.42 14.85
N GLY A 77 25.32 1.49 14.67
CA GLY A 77 25.17 0.35 15.58
C GLY A 77 24.06 0.47 16.60
N ASP A 78 23.17 1.46 16.47
CA ASP A 78 22.01 1.60 17.35
C ASP A 78 21.11 0.36 17.24
N TYR A 79 20.96 -0.34 18.37
CA TYR A 79 20.18 -1.57 18.47
C TYR A 79 18.72 -1.37 18.07
N HIS A 80 18.09 -0.28 18.53
CA HIS A 80 16.68 0.00 18.24
C HIS A 80 16.47 0.35 16.77
N ALA A 81 17.35 1.18 16.20
CA ALA A 81 17.31 1.53 14.78
C ALA A 81 17.51 0.30 13.88
N ARG A 82 18.52 -0.54 14.18
CA ARG A 82 18.77 -1.78 13.45
C ARG A 82 17.60 -2.74 13.53
N ARG A 83 17.07 -2.97 14.74
CA ARG A 83 15.91 -3.84 14.94
C ARG A 83 14.69 -3.34 14.15
N PHE A 84 14.40 -2.05 14.18
CA PHE A 84 13.28 -1.49 13.42
C PHE A 84 13.49 -1.65 11.91
N ALA A 85 14.69 -1.33 11.39
CA ALA A 85 15.00 -1.50 9.97
C ALA A 85 14.89 -2.96 9.51
N ILE A 86 15.40 -3.91 10.32
CA ILE A 86 15.30 -5.35 10.07
C ILE A 86 13.83 -5.78 10.06
N ASN A 87 13.01 -5.32 11.00
CA ASN A 87 11.58 -5.65 11.05
C ASN A 87 10.81 -5.09 9.83
N VAL A 88 11.12 -3.87 9.38
CA VAL A 88 10.58 -3.34 8.13
C VAL A 88 10.97 -4.25 6.95
N PHE A 89 12.23 -4.64 6.86
CA PHE A 89 12.70 -5.55 5.82
C PHE A 89 11.98 -6.91 5.86
N ILE A 90 11.81 -7.50 7.06
CA ILE A 90 11.10 -8.77 7.23
C ILE A 90 9.64 -8.66 6.81
N SER A 91 8.94 -7.56 7.14
CA SER A 91 7.56 -7.36 6.70
C SER A 91 7.42 -7.26 5.18
N PHE A 92 8.48 -6.87 4.47
CA PHE A 92 8.50 -6.78 3.01
C PHE A 92 8.73 -8.15 2.33
N ILE A 93 9.50 -9.06 2.95
CA ILE A 93 9.93 -10.34 2.33
C ILE A 93 8.75 -11.18 1.80
N PRO A 94 7.68 -11.47 2.57
CA PRO A 94 6.60 -12.32 2.07
C PRO A 94 5.96 -11.77 0.79
N ALA A 95 5.75 -10.46 0.74
CA ALA A 95 5.17 -9.79 -0.42
C ALA A 95 6.07 -9.87 -1.66
N VAL A 96 7.39 -9.75 -1.49
CA VAL A 96 8.31 -9.95 -2.63
C VAL A 96 8.28 -11.38 -3.12
N VAL A 97 8.42 -12.34 -2.22
CA VAL A 97 8.51 -13.77 -2.56
C VAL A 97 7.24 -14.22 -3.28
N ILE A 98 6.08 -13.97 -2.68
CA ILE A 98 4.79 -14.37 -3.27
C ILE A 98 4.52 -13.56 -4.54
N GLY A 99 4.83 -12.27 -4.55
CA GLY A 99 4.59 -11.40 -5.70
C GLY A 99 5.39 -11.82 -6.94
N VAL A 100 6.64 -12.22 -6.76
CA VAL A 100 7.49 -12.74 -7.85
C VAL A 100 7.00 -14.10 -8.34
N ILE A 101 6.67 -15.02 -7.42
CA ILE A 101 6.22 -16.37 -7.78
C ILE A 101 4.85 -16.35 -8.47
N ALA A 102 3.94 -15.49 -8.02
CA ALA A 102 2.55 -15.45 -8.48
C ALA A 102 2.26 -14.36 -9.53
N VAL A 103 3.28 -13.67 -10.06
CA VAL A 103 3.09 -12.48 -10.92
C VAL A 103 2.18 -12.75 -12.12
N ASP A 104 2.36 -13.88 -12.80
CA ASP A 104 1.57 -14.24 -13.98
C ASP A 104 0.14 -14.59 -13.62
N PHE A 105 -0.06 -15.33 -12.52
CA PHE A 105 -1.38 -15.65 -12.00
C PHE A 105 -2.16 -14.40 -11.60
N ILE A 106 -1.52 -13.47 -10.88
CA ILE A 106 -2.13 -12.20 -10.47
C ILE A 106 -2.58 -11.43 -11.73
N LYS A 107 -1.69 -11.29 -12.73
CA LYS A 107 -1.97 -10.58 -13.99
C LYS A 107 -3.12 -11.18 -14.79
N GLN A 108 -3.17 -12.51 -14.89
CA GLN A 108 -4.14 -13.19 -15.76
C GLN A 108 -5.50 -13.40 -15.09
N VAL A 109 -5.54 -13.65 -13.78
CA VAL A 109 -6.76 -14.10 -13.08
C VAL A 109 -7.36 -13.00 -12.23
N LEU A 110 -6.55 -12.20 -11.54
CA LEU A 110 -7.03 -11.28 -10.52
C LEU A 110 -7.32 -9.87 -11.05
N PHE A 111 -6.79 -9.50 -12.22
CA PHE A 111 -7.07 -8.20 -12.84
C PHE A 111 -8.35 -8.21 -13.67
N SER A 112 -9.49 -8.33 -12.99
CA SER A 112 -10.82 -8.10 -13.58
C SER A 112 -11.61 -7.08 -12.76
N PRO A 113 -12.51 -6.29 -13.38
CA PRO A 113 -13.34 -5.33 -12.66
C PRO A 113 -14.18 -5.96 -11.54
N SER A 114 -14.64 -7.19 -11.73
CA SER A 114 -15.41 -7.93 -10.72
C SER A 114 -14.56 -8.27 -9.49
N VAL A 115 -13.32 -8.72 -9.67
CA VAL A 115 -12.39 -8.98 -8.56
C VAL A 115 -12.10 -7.70 -7.78
N VAL A 116 -11.85 -6.58 -8.48
CA VAL A 116 -11.61 -5.27 -7.83
C VAL A 116 -12.81 -4.84 -7.00
N ALA A 117 -14.03 -4.94 -7.54
CA ALA A 117 -15.25 -4.59 -6.83
C ALA A 117 -15.49 -5.48 -5.61
N SER A 118 -15.30 -6.80 -5.74
CA SER A 118 -15.40 -7.73 -4.62
C SER A 118 -14.36 -7.44 -3.53
N ALA A 119 -13.11 -7.15 -3.91
CA ALA A 119 -12.05 -6.82 -2.97
C ALA A 119 -12.33 -5.54 -2.17
N LEU A 120 -12.92 -4.52 -2.80
CA LEU A 120 -13.36 -3.29 -2.11
C LEU A 120 -14.44 -3.59 -1.06
N ILE A 121 -15.45 -4.38 -1.43
CA ILE A 121 -16.55 -4.74 -0.51
C ILE A 121 -16.00 -5.57 0.66
N ILE A 122 -15.21 -6.60 0.37
CA ILE A 122 -14.60 -7.46 1.41
C ILE A 122 -13.68 -6.63 2.31
N GLY A 123 -12.86 -5.75 1.74
CA GLY A 123 -11.99 -4.85 2.48
C GLY A 123 -12.76 -3.96 3.45
N ALA A 124 -13.86 -3.35 3.00
CA ALA A 124 -14.74 -2.53 3.84
C ALA A 124 -15.36 -3.35 4.99
N LEU A 125 -15.87 -4.55 4.69
CA LEU A 125 -16.43 -5.45 5.71
C LEU A 125 -15.37 -5.88 6.74
N LEU A 126 -14.14 -6.13 6.31
CA LEU A 126 -13.03 -6.46 7.21
C LEU A 126 -12.68 -5.28 8.13
N ILE A 127 -12.65 -4.05 7.60
CA ILE A 127 -12.43 -2.85 8.43
C ILE A 127 -13.51 -2.75 9.51
N PHE A 128 -14.79 -2.87 9.15
CA PHE A 128 -15.89 -2.85 10.13
C PHE A 128 -15.79 -3.96 11.16
N ALA A 129 -15.42 -5.18 10.74
CA ALA A 129 -15.27 -6.32 11.64
C ALA A 129 -14.12 -6.14 12.64
N VAL A 130 -13.03 -5.48 12.21
CA VAL A 130 -11.88 -5.16 13.07
C VAL A 130 -12.23 -4.03 14.02
N GLU A 131 -12.87 -2.97 13.54
CA GLU A 131 -13.29 -1.83 14.37
C GLU A 131 -14.34 -2.21 15.42
N ALA A 132 -15.22 -3.17 15.11
CA ALA A 132 -16.21 -3.68 16.06
C ALA A 132 -15.60 -4.49 17.23
N LYS A 133 -14.30 -4.84 17.16
CA LYS A 133 -13.61 -5.58 18.21
C LYS A 133 -12.75 -4.66 19.09
N ASN A 134 -12.83 -4.89 20.40
CA ASN A 134 -11.94 -4.24 21.36
C ASN A 134 -10.57 -4.94 21.42
N PHE A 135 -9.68 -4.62 20.49
CA PHE A 135 -8.30 -5.07 20.54
C PHE A 135 -7.54 -4.38 21.68
N LYS A 136 -6.78 -5.15 22.46
CA LYS A 136 -5.85 -4.56 23.43
C LYS A 136 -4.66 -4.00 22.67
N VAL A 137 -4.37 -2.71 22.83
CA VAL A 137 -3.22 -2.05 22.22
C VAL A 137 -1.93 -2.72 22.73
N GLN A 138 -1.25 -3.48 21.87
CA GLN A 138 0.01 -4.15 22.21
C GLN A 138 1.23 -3.29 21.90
N THR A 139 1.12 -2.35 20.95
CA THR A 139 2.24 -1.57 20.44
C THR A 139 1.78 -0.17 20.08
N ILE A 140 2.35 0.84 20.74
CA ILE A 140 1.96 2.25 20.56
C ILE A 140 2.77 2.90 19.43
N GLU A 141 4.07 2.59 19.35
CA GLU A 141 4.97 3.15 18.34
C GLU A 141 5.42 2.10 17.34
N ALA A 142 5.50 2.48 16.06
CA ALA A 142 5.98 1.60 15.00
C ALA A 142 7.41 1.05 15.25
N THR A 143 8.25 1.82 15.92
CA THR A 143 9.63 1.43 16.34
C THR A 143 9.65 0.25 17.31
N ASN A 144 8.54 0.00 18.02
CA ASN A 144 8.42 -1.06 18.99
C ASN A 144 7.81 -2.35 18.42
N ILE A 145 7.44 -2.36 17.13
CA ILE A 145 6.93 -3.55 16.45
C ILE A 145 7.95 -4.70 16.61
N GLY A 146 7.46 -5.83 17.12
CA GLY A 146 8.25 -7.04 17.32
C GLY A 146 8.42 -7.85 16.04
N PHE A 147 9.35 -8.81 16.06
CA PHE A 147 9.60 -9.71 14.94
C PHE A 147 8.35 -10.50 14.50
N LYS A 148 7.57 -11.02 15.46
CA LYS A 148 6.33 -11.76 15.19
C LYS A 148 5.30 -10.88 14.47
N GLN A 149 5.09 -9.66 14.96
CA GLN A 149 4.17 -8.70 14.36
C GLN A 149 4.63 -8.31 12.95
N ALA A 150 5.93 -8.10 12.73
CA ALA A 150 6.46 -7.78 11.41
C ALA A 150 6.16 -8.87 10.36
N ILE A 151 6.30 -10.15 10.74
CA ILE A 151 5.93 -11.28 9.87
C ILE A 151 4.42 -11.30 9.59
N VAL A 152 3.59 -11.13 10.60
CA VAL A 152 2.12 -11.10 10.43
C VAL A 152 1.72 -9.97 9.49
N ILE A 153 2.24 -8.77 9.69
CA ILE A 153 2.00 -7.62 8.81
C ILE A 153 2.39 -7.96 7.36
N GLY A 154 3.57 -8.57 7.16
CA GLY A 154 4.03 -8.96 5.83
C GLY A 154 3.17 -10.04 5.15
N LEU A 155 2.72 -11.03 5.91
CA LEU A 155 1.81 -12.07 5.41
C LEU A 155 0.44 -11.47 5.03
N VAL A 156 -0.12 -10.61 5.87
CA VAL A 156 -1.39 -9.93 5.59
C VAL A 156 -1.24 -8.96 4.41
N GLN A 157 -0.07 -8.31 4.25
CA GLN A 157 0.23 -7.47 3.09
C GLN A 157 0.14 -8.24 1.77
N CYS A 158 0.33 -9.56 1.76
CA CYS A 158 0.19 -10.36 0.54
C CYS A 158 -1.25 -10.35 0.00
N LEU A 159 -2.26 -10.08 0.85
CA LEU A 159 -3.64 -9.87 0.39
C LEU A 159 -3.78 -8.64 -0.53
N ALA A 160 -2.87 -7.66 -0.40
CA ALA A 160 -2.82 -6.48 -1.27
C ALA A 160 -2.40 -6.80 -2.72
N MET A 161 -1.98 -8.05 -3.00
CA MET A 161 -1.75 -8.52 -4.37
C MET A 161 -3.05 -8.75 -5.13
N ILE A 162 -4.17 -8.93 -4.43
CA ILE A 162 -5.50 -8.97 -5.04
C ILE A 162 -5.85 -7.54 -5.45
N PRO A 163 -5.99 -7.24 -6.75
CA PRO A 163 -6.31 -5.89 -7.22
C PRO A 163 -7.61 -5.39 -6.58
N GLY A 164 -7.62 -4.15 -6.12
CA GLY A 164 -8.74 -3.57 -5.37
C GLY A 164 -8.59 -3.68 -3.85
N THR A 165 -7.75 -4.58 -3.33
CA THR A 165 -7.40 -4.58 -1.90
C THR A 165 -6.49 -3.39 -1.58
N SER A 166 -6.85 -2.62 -0.55
CA SER A 166 -5.99 -1.54 -0.05
C SER A 166 -4.77 -2.12 0.69
N ARG A 167 -3.56 -1.79 0.23
CA ARG A 167 -2.31 -2.16 0.93
C ARG A 167 -2.23 -1.54 2.32
N SER A 168 -2.58 -0.27 2.46
CA SER A 168 -2.65 0.40 3.76
C SER A 168 -3.69 -0.27 4.66
N GLY A 169 -4.88 -0.58 4.14
CA GLY A 169 -5.91 -1.31 4.89
C GLY A 169 -5.42 -2.68 5.38
N ALA A 170 -4.83 -3.50 4.51
CA ALA A 170 -4.32 -4.82 4.86
C ALA A 170 -3.24 -4.73 5.96
N THR A 171 -2.26 -3.84 5.81
CA THR A 171 -1.16 -3.69 6.78
C THR A 171 -1.61 -3.11 8.12
N ILE A 172 -2.56 -2.16 8.13
CA ILE A 172 -3.16 -1.61 9.36
C ILE A 172 -3.92 -2.71 10.10
N ILE A 173 -4.78 -3.47 9.41
CA ILE A 173 -5.53 -4.58 10.01
C ILE A 173 -4.57 -5.63 10.58
N GLY A 174 -3.54 -6.00 9.82
CA GLY A 174 -2.53 -6.96 10.25
C GLY A 174 -1.68 -6.49 11.44
N ALA A 175 -1.57 -5.18 11.66
CA ALA A 175 -0.86 -4.61 12.81
C ALA A 175 -1.71 -4.51 14.08
N VAL A 176 -3.04 -4.36 13.92
CA VAL A 176 -3.99 -4.22 15.03
C VAL A 176 -4.44 -5.59 15.58
N THR A 177 -4.40 -6.63 14.74
CA THR A 177 -4.81 -8.01 15.08
C THR A 177 -3.70 -8.77 15.78
#